data_AF-A0A960MF23-F1
#
_entry.id   AF-A0A960MF23-F1
#
_cell.length_a   1.000
_cell.length_b   1.000
_cell.length_c   1.000
_cell.angle_alpha   90.00
_cell.angle_beta   90.00
_cell.angle_gamma   90.00
#
_symmetry.space_group_name_H-M   'P 1'
#
loop_
_entity.id
_entity.type
_entity.pdbx_description
1 polymer ?
#
loop_
_entity_poly.entity_id
_entity_poly.type
_entity_poly.pdbx_seq_one_letter_code
_entity_poly.pdbx_strand_id
1 'polypeptide(L)'
;MSRYPKTLFAESLTGHSGTLELMDDLGAALALHRDRMRLLGGGNPAHIPAVQAVWRQAMADLLADGPRFDSVLADYDQPAGNPRFREAMAGYLNRECGWKL
;
A
#
# COMPACT_ATOMS: atom_id res chain seq x y z
N MET A 1 -20.26 -16.10 19.83
CA MET A 1 -19.90 -15.06 20.82
C MET A 1 -18.41 -15.17 21.14
N SER A 2 -17.70 -14.04 21.25
CA SER A 2 -16.26 -14.01 21.54
C SER A 2 -15.96 -14.68 22.88
N ARG A 3 -14.91 -15.50 22.92
CA ARG A 3 -14.46 -16.27 24.10
C ARG A 3 -13.92 -15.38 25.24
N TYR A 4 -13.66 -14.10 24.96
CA TYR A 4 -13.16 -13.10 25.90
C TYR A 4 -13.90 -11.77 25.74
N PRO A 5 -14.15 -11.03 26.85
CA PRO A 5 -14.74 -9.70 26.80
C PRO A 5 -13.80 -8.75 26.04
N LYS A 6 -14.38 -7.92 25.17
CA LYS A 6 -13.65 -6.92 24.41
C LYS A 6 -13.48 -5.66 25.27
N THR A 7 -12.41 -4.90 25.06
CA THR A 7 -12.30 -3.54 25.60
C THR A 7 -13.20 -2.60 24.79
N LEU A 8 -13.58 -1.46 25.35
CA LEU A 8 -14.34 -0.42 24.62
C LEU A 8 -13.66 -0.02 23.31
N PHE A 9 -12.33 0.04 23.29
CA PHE A 9 -11.55 0.29 22.08
C PHE A 9 -11.75 -0.81 21.02
N ALA A 10 -11.66 -2.09 21.43
CA ALA A 10 -11.86 -3.21 20.54
C ALA A 10 -13.33 -3.31 20.05
N GLU A 11 -14.30 -2.95 20.88
CA GLU A 11 -15.71 -2.88 20.47
C GLU A 11 -15.94 -1.79 19.42
N SER A 12 -15.33 -0.62 19.57
CA SER A 12 -15.38 0.46 18.57
C SER A 12 -14.79 0.03 17.22
N LEU A 13 -13.65 -0.68 17.23
CA LEU A 13 -12.98 -1.12 15.99
C LEU A 13 -13.63 -2.33 15.31
N THR A 14 -14.28 -3.21 16.09
CA THR A 14 -14.82 -4.49 15.57
C THR A 14 -16.33 -4.56 15.60
N GLY A 15 -16.99 -3.47 16.00
CA GLY A 15 -18.42 -3.30 15.91
C GLY A 15 -18.87 -3.25 14.45
N HIS A 16 -20.11 -3.63 14.23
CA HIS A 16 -20.70 -3.54 12.90
C HIS A 16 -20.82 -2.06 12.49
N SER A 17 -20.49 -1.77 11.23
CA SER A 17 -20.65 -0.46 10.62
C SER A 17 -21.00 -0.62 9.14
N GLY A 18 -21.71 0.36 8.57
CA GLY A 18 -22.06 0.32 7.15
C GLY A 18 -20.84 0.30 6.22
N THR A 19 -19.72 0.91 6.63
CA THR A 19 -18.45 0.81 5.88
C THR A 19 -17.90 -0.62 5.87
N LEU A 20 -18.01 -1.35 6.99
CA LEU A 20 -17.56 -2.74 7.06
C LEU A 20 -18.39 -3.64 6.15
N GLU A 21 -19.72 -3.50 6.19
CA GLU A 21 -20.63 -4.23 5.31
C GLU A 21 -20.37 -3.94 3.83
N LEU A 22 -20.14 -2.67 3.46
CA LEU A 22 -19.75 -2.29 2.10
C LEU A 22 -18.42 -2.93 1.67
N MET A 23 -17.43 -3.00 2.56
CA MET A 23 -16.15 -3.65 2.24
C MET A 23 -16.30 -5.16 2.06
N ASP A 24 -17.15 -5.81 2.85
CA ASP A 24 -17.48 -7.23 2.70
C ASP A 24 -18.13 -7.51 1.34
N ASP A 25 -19.08 -6.67 0.92
CA ASP A 25 -19.73 -6.76 -0.39
C ASP A 25 -18.75 -6.56 -1.56
N LEU A 26 -17.90 -5.52 -1.48
CA LEU A 26 -16.87 -5.27 -2.50
C LEU A 26 -15.88 -6.43 -2.59
N GLY A 27 -15.47 -7.01 -1.44
CA GLY A 27 -14.59 -8.16 -1.37
C GLY A 27 -15.21 -9.40 -2.01
N ALA A 28 -16.46 -9.71 -1.66
CA ALA A 28 -17.21 -10.83 -2.25
C ALA A 28 -17.38 -10.67 -3.76
N ALA A 29 -17.72 -9.46 -4.23
CA ALA A 29 -17.83 -9.15 -5.65
C ALA A 29 -16.51 -9.34 -6.41
N LEU A 30 -15.39 -8.88 -5.84
CA LEU A 30 -14.04 -9.02 -6.41
C LEU A 30 -13.58 -10.47 -6.53
N ALA A 31 -13.95 -11.33 -5.57
CA ALA A 31 -13.52 -12.72 -5.49
C ALA A 31 -14.42 -13.67 -6.30
N LEU A 32 -15.74 -13.46 -6.27
CA LEU A 32 -16.72 -14.44 -6.78
C LEU A 32 -17.36 -14.05 -8.12
N HIS A 33 -17.34 -12.76 -8.49
CA HIS A 33 -18.17 -12.24 -9.58
C HIS A 33 -17.43 -11.28 -10.52
N ARG A 34 -16.10 -11.40 -10.60
CA ARG A 34 -15.22 -10.48 -11.34
C ARG A 34 -15.56 -10.35 -12.83
N ASP A 35 -16.13 -11.38 -13.44
CA ASP A 35 -16.51 -11.43 -14.86
C ASP A 35 -17.95 -10.97 -15.13
N ARG A 36 -18.81 -10.90 -14.11
CA ARG A 36 -20.25 -10.61 -14.23
C ARG A 36 -20.67 -9.25 -13.67
N MET A 37 -19.77 -8.56 -12.95
CA MET A 37 -20.06 -7.30 -12.27
C MET A 37 -19.11 -6.18 -12.72
N ARG A 38 -19.64 -4.96 -12.87
CA ARG A 38 -18.83 -3.76 -13.12
C ARG A 38 -18.33 -3.21 -11.79
N LEU A 39 -17.05 -3.48 -11.48
CA LEU A 39 -16.43 -3.09 -10.21
C LEU A 39 -15.93 -1.63 -10.28
N LEU A 40 -16.83 -0.68 -10.01
CA LEU A 40 -16.53 0.77 -10.03
C LEU A 40 -16.42 1.40 -8.63
N GLY A 41 -16.56 0.60 -7.56
CA GLY A 41 -16.46 1.05 -6.16
C GLY A 41 -15.10 0.82 -5.50
N GLY A 42 -14.13 0.22 -6.21
CA GLY A 42 -12.80 -0.07 -5.67
C GLY A 42 -11.80 1.08 -5.87
N GLY A 43 -10.70 1.05 -5.11
CA GLY A 43 -9.62 2.05 -5.18
C GLY A 43 -8.34 1.57 -5.89
N ASN A 44 -8.35 0.37 -6.50
CA ASN A 44 -7.17 -0.16 -7.18
C ASN A 44 -6.84 0.67 -8.44
N PRO A 45 -5.59 1.09 -8.63
CA PRO A 45 -5.20 1.83 -9.83
C PRO A 45 -5.26 0.95 -11.08
N ALA A 46 -5.32 1.60 -12.24
CA ALA A 46 -5.30 0.91 -13.52
C ALA A 46 -3.92 0.26 -13.82
N HIS A 47 -3.93 -0.82 -14.60
CA HIS A 47 -2.72 -1.40 -15.18
C HIS A 47 -2.27 -0.59 -16.39
N ILE A 48 -1.42 0.41 -16.18
CA ILE A 48 -0.85 1.24 -17.25
C ILE A 48 0.47 0.60 -17.73
N PRO A 49 0.57 0.09 -18.97
CA PRO A 49 1.74 -0.69 -19.43
C PRO A 49 3.08 0.06 -19.30
N ALA A 50 3.10 1.35 -19.60
CA ALA A 50 4.31 2.18 -19.50
C ALA A 50 4.80 2.28 -18.03
N VAL A 51 3.89 2.46 -17.08
CA VAL A 51 4.21 2.51 -15.66
C VAL A 51 4.71 1.15 -15.16
N GLN A 52 4.09 0.06 -15.61
CA GLN A 52 4.53 -1.30 -15.28
C GLN A 52 5.92 -1.62 -15.81
N ALA A 53 6.30 -1.10 -16.98
CA ALA A 53 7.64 -1.24 -17.52
C ALA A 53 8.69 -0.57 -16.61
N VAL A 54 8.41 0.64 -16.12
CA VAL A 54 9.28 1.35 -15.16
C VAL A 54 9.48 0.53 -13.88
N TRP A 55 8.39 -0.02 -13.31
CA TRP A 55 8.50 -0.85 -12.10
C TRP A 55 9.30 -2.13 -12.32
N ARG A 56 9.09 -2.81 -13.46
CA ARG A 56 9.83 -4.02 -13.79
C ARG A 56 11.32 -3.75 -13.93
N GLN A 57 11.70 -2.64 -14.58
CA GLN A 57 13.10 -2.26 -14.70
C GLN A 57 13.71 -1.93 -13.33
N ALA A 58 13.03 -1.13 -12.50
CA ALA A 58 13.52 -0.77 -11.17
C ALA A 58 13.73 -2.01 -10.26
N MET A 59 12.87 -3.03 -10.39
CA MET A 59 13.05 -4.31 -9.68
C MET A 59 14.23 -5.11 -10.22
N ALA A 60 14.45 -5.14 -11.54
CA ALA A 60 15.60 -5.79 -12.13
C ALA A 60 16.93 -5.13 -11.70
N ASP A 61 16.96 -3.79 -11.68
CA ASP A 61 18.12 -3.02 -11.21
C ASP A 61 18.41 -3.28 -9.73
N LEU A 62 17.36 -3.41 -8.90
CA LEU A 62 17.52 -3.78 -7.50
C LEU A 62 18.10 -5.19 -7.35
N LEU A 63 17.58 -6.18 -8.09
CA LEU A 63 18.08 -7.56 -8.06
C LEU A 63 19.52 -7.69 -8.56
N ALA A 64 19.96 -6.82 -9.47
CA ALA A 64 21.34 -6.78 -9.94
C ALA A 64 22.33 -6.23 -8.89
N ASP A 65 21.84 -5.50 -7.87
CA ASP A 65 22.60 -4.96 -6.76
C ASP A 65 22.38 -5.80 -5.49
N GLY A 66 23.09 -6.93 -5.41
CA GLY A 66 22.94 -7.92 -4.33
C GLY A 66 22.97 -7.34 -2.91
N PRO A 67 23.98 -6.53 -2.53
CA PRO A 67 24.01 -5.92 -1.20
C PRO A 67 22.81 -5.01 -0.90
N ARG A 68 22.36 -4.24 -1.89
CA ARG A 68 21.19 -3.38 -1.73
C ARG A 68 19.90 -4.19 -1.64
N PHE A 69 19.79 -5.25 -2.42
CA PHE A 69 18.65 -6.18 -2.36
C PHE A 69 18.56 -6.86 -1.00
N ASP A 70 19.67 -7.42 -0.50
CA ASP A 70 19.73 -8.10 0.79
C ASP A 70 19.32 -7.16 1.92
N SER A 71 19.82 -5.91 1.90
CA SER A 71 19.45 -4.90 2.89
C SER A 71 17.96 -4.55 2.84
N VAL A 72 17.37 -4.38 1.64
CA VAL A 72 15.92 -4.11 1.50
C VAL A 72 15.05 -5.24 2.05
N LEU A 73 15.51 -6.49 2.00
CA LEU A 73 14.75 -7.63 2.50
C LEU A 73 14.94 -7.91 3.99
N ALA A 74 16.14 -7.71 4.52
CA ALA A 74 16.52 -8.18 5.84
C ALA A 74 16.65 -7.07 6.88
N ASP A 75 16.89 -5.83 6.46
CA ASP A 75 17.14 -4.72 7.37
C ASP A 75 15.89 -3.85 7.55
N TYR A 76 15.55 -3.56 8.80
CA TYR A 76 14.50 -2.60 9.11
C TYR A 76 14.98 -1.17 8.85
N ASP A 77 14.14 -0.39 8.16
CA ASP A 77 14.28 1.06 8.17
C ASP A 77 14.07 1.62 9.59
N GLN A 78 14.64 2.79 9.82
CA GLN A 78 14.39 3.57 11.04
C GLN A 78 12.88 3.87 11.18
N PRO A 79 12.35 4.13 12.39
CA PRO A 79 10.92 4.38 12.61
C PRO A 79 10.34 5.51 11.75
N ALA A 80 11.17 6.46 11.34
CA ALA A 80 10.79 7.58 10.48
C ALA A 80 10.92 7.28 8.98
N GLY A 81 11.28 6.05 8.59
CA GLY A 81 11.50 5.58 7.22
C GLY A 81 12.95 5.70 6.72
N ASN A 82 13.23 5.14 5.54
CA ASN A 82 14.54 5.14 4.91
C ASN A 82 15.13 6.56 4.72
N PRO A 83 16.29 6.89 5.31
CA PRO A 83 16.86 8.24 5.22
C PRO A 83 17.13 8.70 3.78
N ARG A 84 17.68 7.80 2.94
CA ARG A 84 18.01 8.11 1.54
C ARG A 84 16.76 8.42 0.71
N PHE A 85 15.67 7.69 0.94
CA PHE A 85 14.40 7.99 0.29
C PHE A 85 13.84 9.34 0.74
N ARG A 86 13.89 9.64 2.04
CA ARG A 86 13.40 10.92 2.58
C ARG A 86 14.15 12.11 2.03
N GLU A 87 15.48 12.03 1.94
CA GLU A 87 16.32 13.07 1.34
C GLU A 87 16.02 13.25 -0.16
N ALA A 88 15.86 12.14 -0.90
CA ALA A 88 15.50 12.19 -2.32
C ALA A 88 14.13 12.85 -2.54
N MET A 89 13.14 12.52 -1.70
CA MET A 89 11.79 13.09 -1.74
C MET A 89 11.79 14.58 -1.36
N ALA A 90 12.47 14.97 -0.28
CA ALA A 90 12.62 16.36 0.10
C ALA A 90 13.29 17.17 -1.02
N GLY A 91 14.38 16.65 -1.59
CA GLY A 91 15.06 17.27 -2.73
C GLY A 91 14.15 17.41 -3.96
N TYR A 92 13.33 16.39 -4.28
CA TYR A 92 12.36 16.47 -5.36
C TYR A 92 11.32 17.57 -5.10
N LEU A 93 10.70 17.58 -3.93
CA LEU A 93 9.66 18.55 -3.57
C LEU A 93 10.22 19.98 -3.49
N ASN A 94 11.47 20.16 -3.03
CA ASN A 94 12.14 21.45 -3.03
C ASN A 94 12.35 21.97 -4.46
N ARG A 95 12.70 21.09 -5.42
CA ARG A 95 12.90 21.48 -6.82
C ARG A 95 11.59 21.74 -7.56
N GLU A 96 10.63 20.82 -7.47
CA GLU A 96 9.40 20.86 -8.27
C GLU A 96 8.33 21.77 -7.67
N CYS A 97 8.33 21.91 -6.33
CA CYS A 97 7.31 22.66 -5.61
C CYS A 97 7.87 23.89 -4.88
N GLY A 98 9.19 24.11 -4.87
CA GLY A 98 9.82 25.25 -4.20
C GLY A 98 9.76 25.19 -2.67
N TRP A 99 9.55 24.00 -2.10
CA TRP A 99 9.45 23.82 -0.66
C TRP A 99 10.83 23.99 0.02
N LYS A 100 10.83 24.24 1.33
CA LYS A 100 12.05 24.39 2.16
C LYS A 100 12.16 23.25 3.17
N LEU A 101 12.19 22.02 2.63
CA LEU A 101 12.30 20.78 3.40
C LEU A 101 13.75 20.36 3.63
#